data_AF-A0A2A6D4R5-F1
#
_entry.id   AF-A0A2A6D4R5-F1
#
_cell.length_a   1.000
_cell.length_b   1.000
_cell.length_c   1.000
_cell.angle_alpha   90.00
_cell.angle_beta   90.00
_cell.angle_gamma   90.00
#
_symmetry.space_group_name_H-M   'P 1'
#
loop_
_entity.id
_entity.type
_entity.pdbx_description
1 polymer ?
#
loop_
_entity_poly.entity_id
_entity_poly.type
_entity_poly.pdbx_seq_one_letter_code
_entity_poly.pdbx_strand_id
1 'polypeptide(L)'
;MTDHSQPRPTNYVQVKNPEPVFLVPLDYSPWPFALKLMAKADGFTEGFYFDIASAILRRDGKRKRKPPVLRRRAMNALLMAMCFYYDPLSNKVQRSLREMAFECGLVRHSLTGEVSIERAVRALESLEKDFGFVYCSSAGYATAEIFLTPKLFEFLNVFPQSLSEAKLKCLDAKSSAKEGADE
;
A
#
# COMPACT_ATOMS: atom_id res chain seq x y z
N MET A 1 17.39 -28.29 20.55
CA MET A 1 16.96 -26.95 20.08
C MET A 1 15.45 -26.99 19.88
N THR A 2 14.67 -26.61 20.90
CA THR A 2 13.21 -26.46 20.79
C THR A 2 12.90 -24.98 20.61
N ASP A 3 12.30 -24.66 19.47
CA ASP A 3 11.84 -23.32 19.10
C ASP A 3 10.70 -22.89 20.03
N HIS A 4 10.91 -21.79 20.75
CA HIS A 4 9.92 -21.16 21.61
C HIS A 4 9.39 -19.90 20.91
N SER A 5 8.68 -20.08 19.80
CA SER A 5 7.84 -19.03 19.20
C SER A 5 6.49 -18.97 19.94
N GLN A 6 6.52 -18.53 21.20
CA GLN A 6 5.31 -18.22 21.97
C GLN A 6 4.62 -16.99 21.34
N PRO A 7 3.32 -17.06 20.96
CA PRO A 7 2.59 -15.90 20.48
C PRO A 7 2.40 -14.90 21.62
N ARG A 8 2.92 -13.68 21.43
CA ARG A 8 2.71 -12.57 22.38
C ARG A 8 1.20 -12.30 22.50
N PRO A 9 0.64 -12.16 23.72
CA PRO A 9 -0.76 -11.84 23.89
C PRO A 9 -1.04 -10.48 23.24
N THR A 10 -2.01 -10.47 22.32
CA THR A 10 -2.42 -9.26 21.62
C THR A 10 -3.32 -8.46 22.56
N ASN A 11 -2.86 -7.29 23.02
CA ASN A 11 -3.66 -6.40 23.89
C ASN A 11 -4.90 -5.79 23.19
N TYR A 12 -5.24 -6.24 21.98
CA TYR A 12 -6.31 -5.71 21.15
C TYR A 12 -7.40 -6.76 20.92
N VAL A 13 -8.44 -6.72 21.75
CA VAL A 13 -9.64 -7.57 21.62
C VAL A 13 -10.45 -7.26 20.35
N GLN A 14 -10.28 -6.06 19.78
CA GLN A 14 -11.15 -5.52 18.74
C GLN A 14 -10.81 -5.96 17.30
N VAL A 15 -9.62 -6.53 17.04
CA VAL A 15 -9.18 -6.83 15.66
C VAL A 15 -8.57 -8.23 15.58
N LYS A 16 -9.06 -9.06 14.65
CA LYS A 16 -8.60 -10.44 14.44
C LYS A 16 -7.11 -10.54 14.09
N ASN A 17 -6.61 -9.64 13.25
CA ASN A 17 -5.20 -9.55 12.87
C ASN A 17 -4.62 -8.17 13.24
N PRO A 18 -4.04 -7.96 14.43
CA PRO A 18 -3.50 -6.67 14.84
C PRO A 18 -2.21 -6.27 14.11
N GLU A 19 -1.51 -7.23 13.51
CA GLU A 19 -0.23 -7.07 12.80
C GLU A 19 -0.39 -7.50 11.32
N PRO A 20 -1.16 -6.75 10.51
CA PRO A 20 -1.28 -7.05 9.08
C PRO A 20 0.09 -6.88 8.39
N VAL A 21 0.45 -7.86 7.56
CA VAL A 21 1.67 -7.89 6.76
C VAL A 21 1.28 -8.23 5.34
N PHE A 22 1.85 -7.53 4.37
CA PHE A 22 1.69 -7.87 2.96
C PHE A 22 2.54 -9.11 2.65
N LEU A 23 1.88 -10.17 2.18
CA LEU A 23 2.53 -11.38 1.71
C LEU A 23 2.73 -11.28 0.20
N VAL A 24 3.99 -11.34 -0.22
CA VAL A 24 4.36 -11.26 -1.63
C VAL A 24 3.84 -12.51 -2.36
N PRO A 25 3.02 -12.36 -3.42
CA PRO A 25 2.58 -13.48 -4.25
C PRO A 25 3.75 -14.12 -5.02
N LEU A 26 3.69 -15.43 -5.23
CA LEU A 26 4.70 -16.16 -6.00
C LEU A 26 4.47 -16.08 -7.52
N ASP A 27 3.24 -15.79 -7.93
CA ASP A 27 2.75 -15.80 -9.31
C ASP A 27 2.79 -14.42 -9.98
N TYR A 28 3.32 -13.39 -9.31
CA TYR A 28 3.42 -12.05 -9.85
C TYR A 28 4.86 -11.54 -9.87
N SER A 29 5.31 -11.09 -11.04
CA SER A 29 6.62 -10.44 -11.20
C SER A 29 6.46 -8.92 -11.29
N PRO A 30 6.79 -8.16 -10.22
CA PRO A 30 6.70 -6.71 -10.23
C PRO A 30 7.81 -6.06 -11.07
N TRP A 31 7.60 -4.80 -11.46
CA TRP A 31 8.68 -4.01 -12.04
C TRP A 31 9.84 -3.81 -11.05
N PRO A 32 11.11 -3.76 -11.50
CA PRO A 32 12.23 -3.49 -10.60
C PRO A 32 12.10 -2.18 -9.81
N PHE A 33 11.44 -1.18 -10.39
CA PHE A 33 11.13 0.08 -9.69
C PHE A 33 10.09 -0.11 -8.57
N ALA A 34 9.07 -0.94 -8.79
CA ALA A 34 8.04 -1.24 -7.79
C ALA A 34 8.64 -1.90 -6.54
N LEU A 35 9.63 -2.79 -6.71
CA LEU A 35 10.38 -3.38 -5.58
C LEU A 35 11.15 -2.32 -4.77
N LYS A 36 11.81 -1.37 -5.45
CA LYS A 36 12.50 -0.25 -4.78
C LYS A 36 11.53 0.66 -4.05
N LEU A 37 10.36 0.89 -4.65
CA LEU A 37 9.30 1.70 -4.07
C LEU A 37 8.70 1.03 -2.82
N MET A 38 8.44 -0.28 -2.90
CA MET A 38 7.98 -1.10 -1.78
C MET A 38 9.00 -1.06 -0.63
N ALA A 39 10.30 -1.22 -0.91
CA ALA A 39 11.35 -1.14 0.11
C ALA A 39 11.39 0.23 0.82
N LYS A 40 11.06 1.32 0.12
CA LYS A 40 10.94 2.66 0.71
C LYS A 40 9.67 2.84 1.54
N ALA A 41 8.60 2.13 1.19
CA ALA A 41 7.32 2.17 1.91
C ALA A 41 7.34 1.32 3.19
N ASP A 42 8.28 0.39 3.32
CA ASP A 42 8.36 -0.46 4.50
C ASP A 42 8.58 0.34 5.78
N GLY A 43 7.76 0.06 6.80
CA GLY A 43 7.71 0.83 8.04
C GLY A 43 7.35 2.32 7.91
N PHE A 44 7.01 2.85 6.73
CA PHE A 44 6.83 4.29 6.50
C PHE A 44 5.84 4.92 7.49
N THR A 45 4.71 4.25 7.75
CA THR A 45 3.65 4.76 8.62
C THR A 45 4.01 4.81 10.11
N GLU A 46 5.14 4.24 10.49
CA GLU A 46 5.71 4.31 11.83
C GLU A 46 6.93 5.25 11.89
N GLY A 47 7.46 5.65 10.74
CA GLY A 47 8.65 6.48 10.61
C GLY A 47 8.41 7.99 10.74
N PHE A 48 9.54 8.70 10.79
CA PHE A 48 9.61 10.16 10.98
C PHE A 48 8.86 10.96 9.92
N TYR A 49 8.97 10.59 8.64
CA TYR A 49 8.28 11.29 7.56
C TYR A 49 6.75 11.22 7.68
N PHE A 50 6.21 10.09 8.12
CA PHE A 50 4.78 9.99 8.40
C PHE A 50 4.35 10.79 9.63
N ASP A 51 5.24 10.95 10.61
CA ASP A 51 5.02 11.85 11.73
C ASP A 51 4.96 13.32 11.32
N ILE A 52 5.83 13.75 10.39
CA ILE A 52 5.74 15.07 9.76
C ILE A 52 4.40 15.22 9.04
N ALA A 53 4.02 14.24 8.19
CA ALA A 53 2.75 14.29 7.47
C ALA A 53 1.57 14.43 8.43
N SER A 54 1.58 13.65 9.52
CA SER A 54 0.56 13.71 10.57
C SER A 54 0.57 15.04 11.34
N ALA A 55 1.74 15.66 11.54
CA ALA A 55 1.87 16.96 12.19
C ALA A 55 1.31 18.10 11.31
N ILE A 56 1.58 18.07 10.01
CA ILE A 56 1.02 19.04 9.05
C ILE A 56 -0.51 18.98 9.08
N LEU A 57 -1.11 17.78 9.03
CA LEU A 57 -2.57 17.64 9.12
C LEU A 57 -3.16 18.11 10.45
N ARG A 58 -2.39 18.04 11.55
CA ARG A 58 -2.80 18.59 12.84
C ARG A 58 -2.76 20.11 12.85
N ARG A 59 -1.69 20.70 12.32
CA ARG A 59 -1.54 22.14 12.17
C ARG A 59 -2.67 22.72 11.33
N ASP A 60 -3.01 22.05 10.22
CA ASP A 60 -4.05 22.49 9.29
C ASP A 60 -5.48 22.21 9.80
N GLY A 61 -5.64 21.71 11.04
CA GLY A 61 -6.94 21.42 11.66
C GLY A 61 -7.67 20.20 11.10
N LYS A 62 -7.14 19.53 10.07
CA LYS A 62 -7.73 18.34 9.43
C LYS A 62 -7.78 17.14 10.36
N ARG A 63 -6.85 17.04 11.32
CA ARG A 63 -6.81 15.97 12.32
C ARG A 63 -6.49 16.50 13.70
N LYS A 64 -7.06 15.89 14.74
CA LYS A 64 -6.70 16.22 16.14
C LYS A 64 -5.49 15.43 16.65
N ARG A 65 -5.27 14.21 16.13
CA ARG A 65 -4.25 13.26 16.62
C ARG A 65 -3.64 12.45 15.47
N LYS A 66 -2.43 11.90 15.71
CA LYS A 66 -1.83 10.88 14.83
C LYS A 66 -2.81 9.70 14.69
N PRO A 67 -2.92 9.06 13.51
CA PRO A 67 -3.78 7.90 13.35
C PRO A 67 -3.44 6.79 14.38
N PRO A 68 -4.45 6.07 14.90
CA PRO A 68 -4.23 4.98 15.85
C PRO A 68 -3.28 3.92 15.28
N VAL A 69 -2.53 3.25 16.16
CA VAL A 69 -1.52 2.23 15.81
C VAL A 69 -2.08 1.19 14.83
N LEU A 70 -3.25 0.61 15.14
CA LEU A 70 -3.87 -0.43 14.30
C LEU A 70 -4.27 0.07 12.90
N ARG A 71 -4.55 1.36 12.74
CA ARG A 71 -4.85 1.98 11.45
C ARG A 71 -3.57 2.23 10.67
N ARG A 72 -2.50 2.69 11.33
CA ARG A 72 -1.18 2.88 10.69
C ARG A 72 -0.63 1.57 10.16
N ARG A 73 -0.69 0.49 10.95
CA ARG A 73 -0.28 -0.85 10.49
C ARG A 73 -1.05 -1.34 9.26
N ALA A 74 -2.37 -1.13 9.25
CA ALA A 74 -3.17 -1.46 8.07
C ALA A 74 -2.81 -0.61 6.84
N MET A 75 -2.54 0.69 7.04
CA MET A 75 -2.03 1.58 5.99
C MET A 75 -0.65 1.12 5.50
N ASN A 76 0.23 0.65 6.39
CA ASN A 76 1.56 0.15 6.05
C ASN A 76 1.47 -1.07 5.12
N ALA A 77 0.69 -2.08 5.53
CA ALA A 77 0.51 -3.28 4.72
C ALA A 77 -0.08 -2.95 3.35
N LEU A 78 -1.09 -2.08 3.29
CA LEU A 78 -1.63 -1.63 2.00
C LEU A 78 -0.64 -0.83 1.16
N LEU A 79 0.16 0.06 1.77
CA LEU A 79 1.19 0.81 1.03
C LEU A 79 2.23 -0.14 0.44
N MET A 80 2.65 -1.16 1.18
CA MET A 80 3.53 -2.21 0.68
C MET A 80 2.94 -2.90 -0.56
N ALA A 81 1.69 -3.35 -0.47
CA ALA A 81 0.99 -3.97 -1.60
C ALA A 81 0.84 -3.01 -2.80
N MET A 82 0.40 -1.77 -2.57
CA MET A 82 0.23 -0.79 -3.63
C MET A 82 1.54 -0.44 -4.33
N CYS A 83 2.64 -0.34 -3.57
CA CYS A 83 3.96 -0.10 -4.15
C CYS A 83 4.48 -1.30 -4.94
N PHE A 84 4.19 -2.52 -4.49
CA PHE A 84 4.54 -3.76 -5.19
C PHE A 84 3.82 -3.90 -6.53
N TYR A 85 2.52 -3.59 -6.56
CA TYR A 85 1.68 -3.66 -7.77
C TYR A 85 1.66 -2.37 -8.60
N TYR A 86 2.57 -1.43 -8.32
CA TYR A 86 2.63 -0.15 -9.02
C TYR A 86 3.16 -0.31 -10.45
N ASP A 87 2.42 0.22 -11.43
CA ASP A 87 2.88 0.35 -12.81
C ASP A 87 3.37 1.79 -13.09
N PRO A 88 4.69 1.99 -13.33
CA PRO A 88 5.24 3.31 -13.62
C PRO A 88 4.66 3.96 -14.88
N LEU A 89 4.20 3.17 -15.86
CA LEU A 89 3.70 3.70 -17.13
C LEU A 89 2.33 4.36 -16.97
N SER A 90 1.38 3.64 -16.36
CA SER A 90 0.02 4.14 -16.14
C SER A 90 -0.16 4.91 -14.83
N ASN A 91 0.85 4.91 -13.95
CA ASN A 91 0.76 5.43 -12.58
C ASN A 91 -0.34 4.75 -11.73
N LYS A 92 -0.74 3.53 -12.11
CA LYS A 92 -1.86 2.79 -11.51
C LYS A 92 -1.35 1.58 -10.72
N VAL A 93 -2.03 1.27 -9.62
CA VAL A 93 -1.89 -0.01 -8.90
C VAL A 93 -2.70 -1.08 -9.64
N GLN A 94 -2.02 -2.12 -10.12
CA GLN A 94 -2.64 -3.13 -11.00
C GLN A 94 -3.51 -4.16 -10.27
N ARG A 95 -3.49 -4.16 -8.94
CA ARG A 95 -4.22 -5.10 -8.09
C ARG A 95 -5.44 -4.44 -7.45
N SER A 96 -6.55 -5.17 -7.34
CA SER A 96 -7.75 -4.63 -6.69
C SER A 96 -7.56 -4.50 -5.18
N LEU A 97 -8.31 -3.58 -4.54
CA LEU A 97 -8.29 -3.44 -3.09
C LEU A 97 -8.66 -4.75 -2.37
N ARG A 98 -9.59 -5.53 -2.94
CA ARG A 98 -10.04 -6.80 -2.35
C ARG A 98 -8.90 -7.81 -2.30
N GLU A 99 -8.21 -8.01 -3.41
CA GLU A 99 -7.06 -8.93 -3.48
C GLU A 99 -5.94 -8.48 -2.53
N MET A 100 -5.58 -7.20 -2.57
CA MET A 100 -4.58 -6.66 -1.64
C MET A 100 -5.01 -6.81 -0.17
N ALA A 101 -6.30 -6.69 0.14
CA ALA A 101 -6.79 -6.91 1.50
C ALA A 101 -6.59 -8.35 1.98
N PHE A 102 -6.75 -9.35 1.09
CA PHE A 102 -6.43 -10.75 1.40
C PHE A 102 -4.93 -10.92 1.64
N GLU A 103 -4.11 -10.45 0.70
CA GLU A 103 -2.65 -10.57 0.75
C GLU A 103 -2.04 -9.82 1.94
N CYS A 104 -2.70 -8.77 2.44
CA CYS A 104 -2.31 -8.02 3.65
C CYS A 104 -2.86 -8.59 4.97
N GLY A 105 -3.71 -9.64 4.92
CA GLY A 105 -4.40 -10.16 6.10
C GLY A 105 -5.35 -9.14 6.75
N LEU A 106 -5.96 -8.26 5.96
CA LEU A 106 -6.91 -7.23 6.40
C LEU A 106 -8.37 -7.67 6.32
N VAL A 107 -8.63 -8.83 5.74
CA VAL A 107 -9.95 -9.42 5.62
C VAL A 107 -10.47 -9.89 6.98
N ARG A 108 -11.75 -9.66 7.21
CA ARG A 108 -12.51 -10.29 8.30
C ARG A 108 -13.52 -11.27 7.70
N HIS A 109 -13.55 -12.48 8.26
CA HIS A 109 -14.62 -13.43 8.02
C HIS A 109 -15.66 -13.33 9.14
N SER A 110 -16.94 -13.23 8.79
CA SER A 110 -18.04 -13.37 9.74
C SER A 110 -18.22 -14.84 10.15
N LEU A 111 -19.04 -15.08 11.17
CA LEU A 111 -19.44 -16.44 11.57
C LEU A 111 -20.25 -17.15 10.47
N THR A 112 -20.92 -16.38 9.61
CA THR A 112 -21.72 -16.88 8.48
C THR A 112 -20.90 -17.06 7.20
N GLY A 113 -19.59 -16.80 7.23
CA GLY A 113 -18.68 -16.96 6.09
C GLY A 113 -18.55 -15.72 5.20
N GLU A 114 -19.23 -14.62 5.51
CA GLU A 114 -19.14 -13.37 4.75
C GLU A 114 -17.76 -12.71 4.93
N VAL A 115 -17.27 -12.13 3.84
CA VAL A 115 -15.93 -11.52 3.75
C VAL A 115 -16.07 -9.99 3.76
N SER A 116 -15.60 -9.35 4.83
CA SER A 116 -15.52 -7.89 4.93
C SER A 116 -14.08 -7.39 4.73
N ILE A 117 -13.94 -6.35 3.92
CA ILE A 117 -12.68 -5.63 3.66
C ILE A 117 -12.67 -4.22 4.27
N GLU A 118 -13.58 -3.92 5.20
CA GLU A 118 -13.75 -2.58 5.78
C GLU A 118 -12.47 -1.99 6.38
N ARG A 119 -11.60 -2.85 6.94
CA ARG A 119 -10.33 -2.39 7.51
C ARG A 119 -9.38 -1.88 6.42
N ALA A 120 -9.37 -2.53 5.26
CA ALA A 120 -8.63 -2.06 4.09
C ALA A 120 -9.25 -0.78 3.51
N VAL A 121 -10.58 -0.72 3.40
CA VAL A 121 -11.30 0.48 2.94
C VAL A 121 -10.97 1.69 3.82
N ARG A 122 -11.07 1.57 5.15
CA ARG A 122 -10.75 2.66 6.08
C ARG A 122 -9.28 3.09 6.04
N ALA A 123 -8.37 2.15 5.78
CA ALA A 123 -6.95 2.45 5.63
C ALA A 123 -6.68 3.19 4.31
N LEU A 124 -7.27 2.75 3.21
CA LEU A 124 -7.19 3.42 1.90
C LEU A 124 -7.82 4.82 1.95
N GLU A 125 -8.99 4.95 2.55
CA GLU A 125 -9.66 6.24 2.75
C GLU A 125 -8.79 7.21 3.55
N SER A 126 -8.06 6.73 4.56
CA SER A 126 -7.11 7.58 5.29
C SER A 126 -5.94 8.01 4.39
N LEU A 127 -5.37 7.08 3.62
CA LEU A 127 -4.26 7.38 2.69
C LEU A 127 -4.66 8.42 1.63
N GLU A 128 -5.91 8.37 1.15
CA GLU A 128 -6.44 9.35 0.20
C GLU A 128 -6.87 10.65 0.90
N LYS A 129 -7.91 10.60 1.75
CA LYS A 129 -8.60 11.81 2.24
C LYS A 129 -7.81 12.57 3.29
N ASP A 130 -7.12 11.86 4.18
CA ASP A 130 -6.30 12.52 5.20
C ASP A 130 -4.97 12.97 4.59
N PHE A 131 -4.24 12.03 3.98
CA PHE A 131 -2.84 12.25 3.62
C PHE A 131 -2.63 12.74 2.18
N GLY A 132 -3.54 12.42 1.26
CA GLY A 132 -3.37 12.72 -0.17
C GLY A 132 -2.20 11.94 -0.79
N PHE A 133 -1.88 10.76 -0.26
CA PHE A 133 -0.81 9.89 -0.77
C PHE A 133 -1.25 9.04 -1.96
N VAL A 134 -2.55 8.80 -2.05
CA VAL A 134 -3.17 8.07 -3.17
C VAL A 134 -4.38 8.85 -3.66
N TYR A 135 -4.79 8.54 -4.89
CA TYR A 135 -6.05 9.00 -5.49
C TYR A 135 -6.83 7.78 -5.95
N CYS A 136 -8.13 7.76 -5.67
CA CYS A 136 -9.04 6.71 -6.07
C CYS A 136 -10.05 7.25 -7.10
N SER A 137 -10.28 6.50 -8.18
CA SER A 137 -11.19 6.95 -9.26
C SER A 137 -12.66 7.06 -8.85
N SER A 138 -13.05 6.48 -7.72
CA SER A 138 -14.39 6.59 -7.17
C SER A 138 -14.41 6.44 -5.65
N ALA A 139 -15.49 6.90 -5.01
CA ALA A 139 -15.74 6.68 -3.58
C ALA A 139 -16.06 5.19 -3.24
N GLY A 140 -16.38 4.38 -4.26
CA GLY A 140 -16.56 2.94 -4.14
C GLY A 140 -15.21 2.22 -4.09
N TYR A 141 -14.46 2.37 -3.01
CA TYR A 141 -13.08 1.90 -2.89
C TYR A 141 -12.85 0.42 -3.22
N ALA A 142 -13.85 -0.44 -3.06
CA ALA A 142 -13.75 -1.87 -3.38
C ALA A 142 -13.50 -2.14 -4.87
N THR A 143 -13.96 -1.25 -5.75
CA THR A 143 -13.85 -1.37 -7.21
C THR A 143 -13.10 -0.20 -7.84
N ALA A 144 -12.65 0.77 -7.03
CA ALA A 144 -11.93 1.94 -7.50
C ALA A 144 -10.54 1.56 -8.05
N GLU A 145 -10.13 2.27 -9.10
CA GLU A 145 -8.74 2.29 -9.52
C GLU A 145 -7.94 3.14 -8.54
N ILE A 146 -6.70 2.74 -8.26
CA ILE A 146 -5.85 3.40 -7.29
C ILE A 146 -4.60 3.93 -7.99
N PHE A 147 -4.27 5.19 -7.74
CA PHE A 147 -3.13 5.89 -8.30
C PHE A 147 -2.26 6.46 -7.18
N LEU A 148 -0.94 6.44 -7.35
CA LEU A 148 0.00 7.05 -6.40
C LEU A 148 0.18 8.54 -6.73
N THR A 149 0.23 9.39 -5.70
CA THR A 149 0.36 10.85 -5.90
C THR A 149 1.82 11.31 -5.80
N PRO A 150 2.16 12.46 -6.40
CA PRO A 150 3.46 13.11 -6.19
C PRO A 150 3.84 13.28 -4.73
N LYS A 151 2.86 13.54 -3.87
CA LYS A 151 3.06 13.72 -2.43
C LYS A 151 3.55 12.44 -1.75
N LEU A 152 3.05 11.27 -2.15
CA LEU A 152 3.60 10.01 -1.61
C LEU A 152 5.07 9.84 -2.02
N PHE A 153 5.39 10.09 -3.29
CA PHE A 153 6.77 9.97 -3.78
C PHE A 153 7.73 10.91 -3.03
N GLU A 154 7.31 12.15 -2.78
CA GLU A 154 8.07 13.10 -1.95
C GLU A 154 8.35 12.54 -0.54
N PHE A 155 7.31 12.05 0.15
CA PHE A 155 7.46 11.51 1.51
C PHE A 155 8.24 10.19 1.57
N LEU A 156 8.31 9.44 0.46
CA LEU A 156 9.16 8.25 0.32
C LEU A 156 10.58 8.57 -0.17
N ASN A 157 10.91 9.86 -0.35
CA ASN A 157 12.16 10.32 -0.97
C ASN A 157 12.40 9.65 -2.33
N VAL A 158 11.40 9.69 -3.21
CA VAL A 158 11.45 9.22 -4.60
C VAL A 158 11.42 10.44 -5.51
N PHE A 159 12.52 10.69 -6.20
CA PHE A 159 12.68 11.87 -7.04
C PHE A 159 12.06 11.69 -8.42
N PRO A 160 11.61 12.77 -9.08
CA PRO A 160 11.07 12.72 -10.43
C PRO A 160 12.00 12.04 -11.44
N GLN A 161 13.32 12.20 -11.33
CA GLN A 161 14.27 11.51 -12.21
C GLN A 161 14.15 9.99 -12.11
N SER A 162 14.03 9.45 -10.90
CA SER A 162 13.86 8.00 -10.70
C SER A 162 12.56 7.47 -11.31
N LEU A 163 11.49 8.28 -11.31
CA LEU A 163 10.23 7.94 -11.97
C LEU A 163 10.35 7.98 -13.50
N SER A 164 11.03 8.99 -14.05
CA SER A 164 11.28 9.10 -15.49
C SER A 164 12.13 7.93 -16.01
N GLU A 165 13.19 7.58 -15.28
CA GLU A 165 14.03 6.42 -15.61
C GLU A 165 13.23 5.11 -15.55
N ALA A 166 12.37 4.95 -14.54
CA ALA A 166 11.52 3.78 -14.43
C ALA A 166 10.56 3.66 -15.62
N LYS A 167 9.93 4.77 -16.01
CA LYS A 167 9.07 4.82 -17.19
C LYS A 167 9.81 4.45 -18.47
N LEU A 168 11.00 4.99 -18.69
CA LEU A 168 11.81 4.69 -19.87
C LEU A 168 12.14 3.19 -19.94
N LYS A 169 12.63 2.60 -18.83
CA LYS A 169 12.91 1.16 -18.75
C LYS A 169 11.68 0.29 -19.01
N CYS A 170 10.50 0.70 -18.54
CA CYS A 170 9.26 -0.02 -18.80
C CYS A 170 8.80 0.12 -20.27
N LEU A 171 9.06 1.25 -20.93
CA LEU A 171 8.80 1.43 -22.36
C LEU A 171 9.70 0.54 -23.21
N ASP A 172 11.00 0.56 -22.93
CA ASP A 172 12.00 -0.26 -23.65
C ASP A 172 11.68 -1.76 -23.53
N ALA A 173 11.31 -2.22 -22.33
CA ALA A 173 10.89 -3.60 -22.12
C ALA A 173 9.62 -3.98 -22.91
N LYS A 174 8.67 -3.04 -23.07
CA LYS A 174 7.44 -3.27 -23.85
C LYS A 174 7.68 -3.26 -25.35
N SER A 175 8.63 -2.46 -25.86
CA SER A 175 8.99 -2.50 -27.28
C SER A 175 9.70 -3.81 -27.63
N SER A 176 10.68 -4.23 -26.83
CA SER A 176 11.40 -5.50 -27.08
C SER A 176 10.48 -6.73 -26.99
N ALA A 177 9.47 -6.71 -26.13
CA ALA A 177 8.49 -7.80 -26.05
C ALA A 177 7.55 -7.87 -27.27
N LYS A 178 7.33 -6.76 -27.98
CA LYS A 178 6.51 -6.76 -29.21
C LYS A 178 7.30 -7.27 -30.41
N GLU A 179 8.58 -6.89 -30.51
CA GLU A 179 9.46 -7.34 -31.61
C GLU A 179 9.70 -8.86 -31.59
N GLY A 180 9.80 -9.47 -30.40
CA GLY A 180 9.96 -10.92 -30.27
C GLY A 180 8.68 -11.77 -30.39
N ALA A 181 7.52 -11.14 -30.64
CA ALA A 181 6.24 -11.84 -30.86
C ALA A 181 5.83 -11.89 -32.35
N ASP A 182 6.52 -11.14 -33.21
CA ASP A 182 6.36 -11.13 -34.67
C ASP A 182 7.42 -12.00 -35.37
N GLU A 183 8.23 -12.76 -34.62
CA GLU A 183 9.20 -13.79 -35.08
C GLU A 183 8.72 -15.20 -34.73
#